data_AF-A0A945ATF8-F1
#
_entry.id   AF-A0A945ATF8-F1
#
_cell.length_a   1.000
_cell.length_b   1.000
_cell.length_c   1.000
_cell.angle_alpha   90.00
_cell.angle_beta   90.00
_cell.angle_gamma   90.00
#
_symmetry.space_group_name_H-M   'P 1'
#
loop_
_entity.id
_entity.type
_entity.pdbx_description
1 polymer ?
#
loop_
_entity_poly.entity_id
_entity_poly.type
_entity_poly.pdbx_seq_one_letter_code
_entity_poly.pdbx_strand_id
1 'polypeptide(L)' 'MILVQGDKDRLVPVRGARHWASKMKELGMTHKYIEVKDGNHIKPAITQLPAIFEFFDRPTGEPELEHRKNGSNEE' A
#
# COMPACT_ATOMS: atom_id res chain seq x y z
N MET A 1 -5.98 4.79 3.73
CA MET A 1 -5.74 3.49 4.41
C MET A 1 -4.38 2.94 3.99
N ILE A 2 -3.61 2.35 4.89
CA ILE A 2 -2.36 1.67 4.54
C ILE A 2 -2.45 0.18 4.90
N LEU A 3 -2.04 -0.70 3.98
CA LEU A 3 -1.93 -2.13 4.16
C LEU A 3 -0.47 -2.53 4.04
N VAL A 4 0.04 -3.26 5.03
CA VAL A 4 1.41 -3.78 5.02
C VAL A 4 1.36 -5.27 5.34
N GLN A 5 1.92 -6.11 4.47
CA GLN A 5 1.83 -7.56 4.62
C GLN A 5 3.08 -8.26 4.11
N GLY A 6 3.52 -9.30 4.82
CA GLY A 6 4.59 -10.19 4.35
C GLY A 6 4.06 -11.23 3.35
N ASP A 7 4.78 -11.46 2.25
CA ASP A 7 4.41 -12.42 1.20
C ASP A 7 4.49 -13.89 1.64
N LYS A 8 5.27 -14.18 2.69
CA LYS A 8 5.47 -15.50 3.32
C LYS A 8 4.86 -15.58 4.72
N ASP A 9 3.91 -14.71 5.05
CA ASP A 9 3.17 -14.81 6.30
C ASP A 9 2.28 -16.06 6.29
N ARG A 10 2.62 -17.00 7.18
CA ARG A 10 1.91 -18.27 7.35
C ARG A 10 0.79 -18.20 8.38
N LEU A 11 0.76 -17.16 9.22
CA LEU A 11 -0.28 -16.95 10.22
C LEU A 11 -1.47 -16.20 9.60
N VAL A 12 -1.17 -15.17 8.81
CA VAL A 12 -2.17 -14.38 8.07
C VAL A 12 -1.79 -14.35 6.58
N PRO A 13 -2.39 -15.19 5.73
CA PRO A 13 -1.96 -15.31 4.34
C PRO A 13 -2.12 -14.01 3.52
N VAL A 14 -1.09 -13.66 2.74
CA VAL A 14 -1.01 -12.43 1.93
C VAL A 14 -2.19 -12.20 0.97
N ARG A 15 -2.87 -13.28 0.56
CA ARG A 15 -4.07 -13.22 -0.30
C ARG A 15 -5.16 -12.29 0.25
N GLY A 16 -5.30 -12.21 1.58
CA GLY A 16 -6.29 -11.33 2.21
C GLY A 16 -5.96 -9.85 1.99
N ALA A 17 -4.70 -9.47 2.19
CA ALA A 17 -4.24 -8.11 1.95
C ALA A 17 -4.35 -7.72 0.47
N ARG A 18 -3.98 -8.62 -0.46
CA ARG A 18 -4.15 -8.41 -1.91
C ARG A 18 -5.61 -8.19 -2.30
N HIS A 19 -6.53 -9.00 -1.75
CA HIS A 19 -7.96 -8.85 -2.00
C HIS A 19 -8.47 -7.47 -1.56
N TRP A 20 -8.11 -7.03 -0.35
CA TRP A 20 -8.52 -5.73 0.16
C TRP A 20 -7.89 -4.57 -0.61
N ALA A 21 -6.62 -4.66 -1.01
CA ALA A 21 -5.99 -3.66 -1.86
C ALA A 21 -6.73 -3.53 -3.21
N SER A 22 -7.09 -4.65 -3.85
CA SER A 22 -7.91 -4.64 -5.07
C SER A 22 -9.26 -3.95 -4.85
N LYS A 23 -9.97 -4.31 -3.78
CA LYS A 23 -11.29 -3.71 -3.48
C LYS A 23 -11.22 -2.23 -3.16
N MET A 24 -10.22 -1.78 -2.42
CA MET A 24 -10.02 -0.34 -2.16
C MET A 24 -9.71 0.44 -3.43
N LYS A 25 -8.94 -0.15 -4.35
CA LYS A 25 -8.71 0.42 -5.68
C LYS A 25 -10.00 0.50 -6.50
N GLU A 26 -10.78 -0.57 -6.55
CA GLU A 26 -12.07 -0.63 -7.25
C GLU A 26 -13.06 0.42 -6.73
N LEU A 27 -13.06 0.69 -5.42
CA LEU A 27 -13.93 1.66 -4.75
C LEU A 27 -13.41 3.11 -4.80
N GLY A 28 -12.26 3.36 -5.44
CA GLY A 28 -11.67 4.71 -5.53
C GLY A 28 -11.19 5.27 -4.18
N MET A 29 -10.87 4.41 -3.21
CA MET A 29 -10.39 4.83 -1.91
C MET A 29 -8.91 5.22 -1.97
N THR A 30 -8.53 6.29 -1.27
CA THR A 30 -7.12 6.61 -1.02
C THR A 30 -6.48 5.51 -0.17
N HIS A 31 -5.62 4.70 -0.78
CA HIS A 31 -4.94 3.61 -0.10
C HIS A 31 -3.50 3.40 -0.58
N LYS A 32 -2.66 2.84 0.30
CA LYS A 32 -1.29 2.40 0.02
C LYS A 32 -1.17 0.93 0.38
N TYR A 33 -0.60 0.12 -0.52
CA TYR A 33 -0.32 -1.30 -0.25
C TYR A 33 1.18 -1.57 -0.35
N ILE A 34 1.75 -2.15 0.70
CA ILE A 34 3.16 -2.56 0.78
C ILE A 34 3.19 -4.06 1.02
N GLU A 35 3.68 -4.81 0.04
CA GLU A 35 4.00 -6.22 0.18
C GLU A 35 5.51 -6.38 0.46
N VAL A 36 5.85 -6.95 1.62
CA VAL A 36 7.24 -7.15 2.02
C VAL A 36 7.71 -8.49 1.49
N LYS A 37 8.64 -8.44 0.52
CA LYS A 37 9.30 -9.63 -0.04
C LYS A 37 10.03 -10.44 1.03
N ASP A 38 9.87 -11.75 0.96
CA ASP A 38 10.36 -12.69 1.98
C ASP A 38 9.91 -12.28 3.40
N GLY A 39 8.72 -11.70 3.49
CA GLY A 39 8.12 -11.16 4.70
C GLY A 39 7.33 -12.22 5.45
N ASN A 40 7.70 -12.50 6.69
CA ASN A 40 6.88 -13.30 7.60
C ASN A 40 5.87 -12.41 8.34
N HIS A 41 5.25 -12.93 9.40
CA HIS A 41 4.28 -12.17 10.21
C HIS A 41 4.88 -10.94 10.92
N ILE A 42 6.16 -10.97 11.28
CA ILE A 42 6.80 -9.98 12.14
C ILE A 42 7.61 -8.94 11.36
N LYS A 43 8.31 -9.37 10.30
CA LYS A 43 9.21 -8.51 9.50
C LYS A 43 8.54 -7.22 8.99
N PRO A 44 7.28 -7.23 8.49
CA PRO A 44 6.60 -6.01 8.09
C PRO A 44 6.41 -5.03 9.27
N ALA A 45 6.06 -5.52 10.45
CA ALA A 45 5.86 -4.69 11.63
C ALA A 45 7.14 -3.98 12.08
N ILE A 46 8.31 -4.61 11.91
CA ILE A 46 9.59 -3.99 12.29
C ILE A 46 10.10 -3.05 11.18
N THR A 47 9.97 -3.45 9.92
CA THR A 47 10.61 -2.73 8.80
C THR A 47 9.76 -1.61 8.20
N GLN A 48 8.44 -1.63 8.39
CA GLN A 48 7.52 -0.70 7.73
C GLN A 48 6.80 0.27 8.69
N LEU A 49 7.14 0.26 9.98
CA LEU A 49 6.67 1.28 10.92
C LEU A 49 6.92 2.72 10.41
N PRO A 50 8.12 3.08 9.89
CA PRO A 50 8.34 4.42 9.34
C PRO A 50 7.38 4.78 8.19
N ALA A 51 7.10 3.85 7.28
CA ALA A 51 6.20 4.08 6.15
C ALA A 51 4.74 4.26 6.58
N ILE A 52 4.35 3.69 7.73
CA ILE A 52 3.03 3.89 8.34
C ILE A 52 2.93 5.32 8.87
N PHE A 53 3.91 5.79 9.64
CA PHE A 53 3.93 7.18 10.13
C PHE A 53 3.95 8.19 8.98
N GLU A 54 4.81 8.00 7.98
CA GLU A 54 4.89 8.87 6.79
C GLU A 54 3.56 8.92 6.01
N PHE A 55 2.80 7.82 5.99
CA PHE A 55 1.48 7.81 5.34
C PHE A 55 0.46 8.70 6.07
N PHE A 56 0.51 8.74 7.40
CA PHE A 56 -0.44 9.49 8.24
C PHE A 56 0.01 10.92 8.53
N ASP A 57 1.31 11.22 8.46
CA ASP A 57 1.85 12.58 8.61
C ASP A 57 1.49 13.49 7.42
N ARG A 58 0.98 12.92 6.32
CA ARG A 58 0.49 13.69 5.18
C ARG A 58 -0.76 14.48 5.58
N PRO A 59 -0.82 15.80 5.33
CA PRO A 59 -2.03 16.58 5.56
C PRO A 59 -3.21 15.95 4.82
N THR A 60 -4.29 15.69 5.53
CA THR A 60 -5.53 15.20 4.94
C THR A 60 -6.10 16.29 4.02
N GLY A 61 -5.78 16.24 2.72
CA GLY A 61 -6.23 17.28 1.78
C GLY A 61 -5.65 17.24 0.38
N GLU A 62 -4.54 16.56 0.12
CA GLU A 62 -3.99 16.50 -1.26
C GLU A 62 -4.35 15.17 -1.94
N PRO A 63 -5.24 15.18 -2.95
CA PRO A 63 -5.44 14.01 -3.79
C PRO A 63 -4.18 13.78 -4.62
N GLU A 64 -3.72 12.53 -4.66
CA GLU A 64 -2.64 12.04 -5.51
C GLU A 64 -3.07 12.13 -6.99
N LEU A 65 -3.06 13.34 -7.53
CA LEU A 65 -3.33 13.69 -8.93
C LEU A 65 -2.06 14.22 -9.62
N GLU A 66 -0.89 13.68 -9.28
CA GLU A 66 0.38 14.03 -9.95
C GLU A 66 1.03 12.83 -10.67
N HIS A 67 0.41 11.64 -10.68
CA HIS A 67 0.95 10.47 -11.39
C HIS A 67 0.24 10.14 -12.72
N ARG A 68 -0.74 10.97 -13.15
CA ARG A 68 -1.46 10.79 -14.43
C ARG A 68 -0.99 11.72 -15.57
N LYS A 69 0.10 12.49 -15.40
CA LYS A 69 0.58 13.46 -16.39
C LYS A 69 1.79 13.03 -17.24
N ASN A 70 2.26 11.79 -17.13
CA ASN A 70 3.43 11.32 -17.89
C ASN A 70 3.09 10.24 -18.93
N GLY A 71 1.90 10.31 -19.55
CA GLY A 71 1.38 9.28 -20.46
C GLY A 71 0.76 9.80 -21.75
N SER A 72 1.09 11.02 -22.17
CA SER A 72 0.68 11.53 -23.49
C SER A 72 1.65 12.62 -23.96
N ASN A 73 2.75 12.18 -24.57
CA ASN A 73 3.38 12.89 -25.68
C ASN A 73 3.65 11.82 -26.73
N GLU A 74 2.62 11.59 -27.55
CA GLU A 74 2.75 10.96 -28.86
C GLU A 74 3.23 12.06 -29.82
N GLU A 75 4.37 11.84 -30.47
CA GLU A 75 4.70 12.41 -31.79
C GLU A 75 4.20 11.45 -32.87
#